data_AF-A0A2V4C2M2-F1
#
_entry.id   AF-A0A2V4C2M2-F1
#
_cell.length_a   1.000
_cell.length_b   1.000
_cell.length_c   1.000
_cell.angle_alpha   90.00
_cell.angle_beta   90.00
_cell.angle_gamma   90.00
#
_symmetry.space_group_name_H-M   'P 1'
#
loop_
_entity.id
_entity.type
_entity.pdbx_description
1 polymer ?
#
loop_
_entity_poly.entity_id
_entity_poly.type
_entity_poly.pdbx_seq_one_letter_code
_entity_poly.pdbx_strand_id
1 'polypeptide(L)'
;MKLKIIFILFLSTIVLSCNLLNDSPDQVFQVIGLNANKIPKSFEQVFKELRQHKANGSLQVPTADNKSMRPGTCVESVKYWYGNTFKEDIKKIKKLKVEEEAKPIVTTALDLFQYADEIQKTDFLIIAKMIDEGKSEEEIDNASRKLDDTKGILLDKKYENVMKLLLPYADKNGVEYKTF
;
A
#
# COMPACT_ATOMS: atom_id res chain seq x y z
N MET A 1 -75.70 -3.90 6.84
CA MET A 1 -74.87 -3.23 7.87
C MET A 1 -73.47 -3.80 7.78
N LYS A 2 -72.48 -2.95 7.41
CA LYS A 2 -71.04 -2.95 7.81
C LYS A 2 -70.24 -4.26 7.62
N LEU A 3 -69.03 -4.31 7.08
CA LEU A 3 -67.95 -3.33 7.01
C LEU A 3 -66.89 -3.84 5.99
N LYS A 4 -66.32 -2.93 5.20
CA LYS A 4 -65.15 -3.16 4.34
C LYS A 4 -63.92 -3.50 5.17
N ILE A 5 -63.11 -4.48 4.76
CA ILE A 5 -61.65 -4.44 4.97
C ILE A 5 -60.96 -4.91 3.69
N ILE A 6 -60.48 -3.91 2.96
CA ILE A 6 -59.37 -3.98 2.01
C ILE A 6 -58.12 -4.31 2.83
N PHE A 7 -57.33 -5.32 2.43
CA PHE A 7 -55.94 -5.38 2.85
C PHE A 7 -55.03 -5.42 1.63
N ILE A 8 -54.36 -4.29 1.46
CA ILE A 8 -53.41 -3.93 0.42
C ILE A 8 -52.11 -4.71 0.64
N LEU A 9 -51.69 -5.38 -0.44
CA LEU A 9 -50.36 -5.41 -1.04
C LEU A 9 -49.14 -4.91 -0.25
N PHE A 10 -48.04 -5.65 -0.46
CA PHE A 10 -46.65 -5.17 -0.48
C PHE A 10 -46.01 -4.78 0.86
N LEU A 11 -45.16 -5.67 1.35
CA LEU A 11 -43.83 -5.26 1.76
C LEU A 11 -42.84 -6.34 1.30
N SER A 12 -42.33 -6.15 0.09
CA SER A 12 -41.14 -6.87 -0.35
C SER A 12 -40.04 -6.56 0.64
N THR A 13 -39.57 -7.58 1.33
CA THR A 13 -38.33 -7.54 2.10
C THR A 13 -37.18 -7.45 1.11
N ILE A 14 -36.92 -6.24 0.61
CA ILE A 14 -35.66 -5.91 -0.03
C ILE A 14 -34.63 -5.77 1.11
N VAL A 15 -34.24 -6.91 1.68
CA VAL A 15 -32.92 -7.05 2.29
C VAL A 15 -31.94 -7.21 1.12
N LEU A 16 -31.69 -6.10 0.41
CA LEU A 16 -30.47 -5.98 -0.37
C LEU A 16 -29.34 -5.97 0.64
N SER A 17 -28.79 -7.16 0.88
CA SER A 17 -27.47 -7.28 1.49
C SER A 17 -26.55 -6.30 0.77
N CYS A 18 -25.89 -5.41 1.53
CA CYS A 18 -24.88 -4.45 1.04
C CYS A 18 -23.61 -5.16 0.49
N ASN A 19 -23.72 -6.42 0.06
CA ASN A 19 -22.68 -7.29 -0.44
C ASN A 19 -22.87 -7.70 -1.90
N LEU A 20 -23.95 -7.25 -2.55
CA LEU A 20 -24.30 -7.59 -3.94
C LEU A 20 -23.84 -6.54 -4.97
N LEU A 21 -23.37 -5.38 -4.53
CA LEU A 21 -22.85 -4.35 -5.41
C LEU A 21 -21.33 -4.47 -5.51
N ASN A 22 -20.80 -4.34 -6.73
CA ASN A 22 -19.37 -4.19 -6.96
C ASN A 22 -18.89 -2.87 -6.34
N ASP A 23 -17.64 -2.86 -5.87
CA ASP A 23 -16.96 -1.64 -5.47
C ASP A 23 -16.89 -0.66 -6.65
N SER A 24 -17.08 0.63 -6.38
CA SER A 24 -17.13 1.65 -7.41
C SER A 24 -15.75 1.90 -8.04
N PRO A 25 -15.70 2.46 -9.27
CA PRO A 25 -14.45 2.87 -9.89
C PRO A 25 -13.59 3.79 -9.00
N ASP A 26 -14.22 4.72 -8.27
CA ASP A 26 -13.53 5.54 -7.25
C ASP A 26 -12.88 4.71 -6.15
N GLN A 27 -13.59 3.70 -5.62
CA GLN A 27 -13.05 2.84 -4.57
C GLN A 27 -11.85 2.03 -5.09
N VAL A 28 -11.93 1.52 -6.32
CA VAL A 28 -10.81 0.84 -6.97
C VAL A 28 -9.60 1.78 -7.09
N PHE A 29 -9.81 3.01 -7.57
CA PHE A 29 -8.74 4.00 -7.70
C PHE A 29 -8.14 4.42 -6.36
N GLN A 30 -8.96 4.64 -5.33
CA GLN A 30 -8.48 5.01 -4.00
C GLN A 30 -7.68 3.88 -3.35
N VAL A 31 -8.16 2.64 -3.44
CA VAL A 31 -7.49 1.49 -2.81
C VAL A 31 -6.19 1.16 -3.52
N ILE A 32 -6.13 1.30 -4.85
CA ILE A 32 -4.96 0.91 -5.64
C ILE A 32 -4.05 2.12 -5.93
N GLY A 33 -4.59 3.13 -6.63
CA GLY A 33 -3.84 4.28 -7.12
C GLY A 33 -3.22 5.11 -6.02
N LEU A 34 -4.03 5.59 -5.07
CA LEU A 34 -3.52 6.46 -4.01
C LEU A 34 -2.56 5.74 -3.04
N ASN A 35 -2.81 4.47 -2.73
CA ASN A 35 -1.93 3.72 -1.83
C ASN A 35 -0.60 3.35 -2.49
N ALA A 36 -0.53 3.28 -3.82
CA ALA A 36 0.72 3.04 -4.52
C ALA A 36 1.75 4.18 -4.30
N ASN A 37 1.31 5.38 -3.93
CA ASN A 37 2.19 6.50 -3.56
C ASN A 37 3.00 6.27 -2.27
N LYS A 38 2.67 5.23 -1.48
CA LYS A 38 3.48 4.83 -0.32
C LYS A 38 4.76 4.10 -0.73
N ILE A 39 4.86 3.68 -1.99
CA ILE A 39 6.07 3.06 -2.55
C ILE A 39 7.12 4.16 -2.75
N PRO A 40 8.31 4.06 -2.12
CA PRO A 40 9.37 5.04 -2.32
C PRO A 40 9.83 5.07 -3.78
N LYS A 41 10.08 6.27 -4.31
CA LYS A 41 10.65 6.46 -5.67
C LYS A 41 12.15 6.16 -5.75
N SER A 42 12.84 6.11 -4.61
CA SER A 42 14.26 5.74 -4.52
C SER A 42 14.53 5.12 -3.16
N PHE A 43 15.09 3.92 -3.16
CA PHE A 43 15.52 3.24 -1.95
C PHE A 43 16.81 3.83 -1.41
N GLU A 44 17.74 4.26 -2.28
CA GLU A 44 18.94 4.99 -1.86
C GLU A 44 18.59 6.22 -1.02
N GLN A 45 17.60 7.00 -1.44
CA GLN A 45 17.14 8.16 -0.68
C GLN A 45 16.61 7.77 0.71
N VAL A 46 15.81 6.70 0.80
CA VAL A 46 15.30 6.17 2.08
C VAL A 46 16.43 5.88 3.06
N PHE A 47 17.51 5.21 2.61
CA PHE A 47 18.61 4.86 3.50
C PHE A 47 19.53 6.04 3.82
N LYS A 48 19.67 7.02 2.91
CA LYS A 48 20.33 8.29 3.22
C LYS A 48 19.61 9.02 4.36
N GLU A 49 18.29 9.15 4.28
CA GLU A 49 17.46 9.77 5.32
C GLU A 49 17.52 8.98 6.64
N LEU A 50 17.44 7.65 6.58
CA LEU A 50 17.53 6.80 7.77
C LEU A 50 18.87 6.97 8.51
N ARG A 51 19.99 7.05 7.77
CA ARG A 51 21.31 7.36 8.36
C ARG A 51 21.35 8.75 8.99
N GLN A 52 20.79 9.76 8.33
CA GLN A 52 20.74 11.12 8.88
C GLN A 52 19.95 11.16 10.19
N HIS A 53 18.79 10.49 10.24
CA HIS A 53 18.02 10.36 11.48
C HIS A 53 18.79 9.64 12.59
N LYS A 54 19.57 8.62 12.25
CA LYS A 54 20.44 7.95 13.22
C LYS A 54 21.52 8.89 13.75
N ALA A 55 22.25 9.57 12.87
CA ALA A 55 23.33 10.48 13.22
C ALA A 55 22.84 11.63 14.12
N ASN A 56 21.62 12.11 13.86
CA ASN A 56 20.99 13.18 14.64
C ASN A 56 20.32 12.67 15.93
N GLY A 57 20.37 11.37 16.23
CA GLY A 57 19.71 10.79 17.41
C GLY A 57 18.18 10.88 17.39
N SER A 58 17.57 11.07 16.21
CA SER A 58 16.12 11.32 16.07
C SER A 58 15.33 10.05 15.76
N LEU A 59 15.97 8.88 15.68
CA LEU A 59 15.27 7.62 15.50
C LEU A 59 14.49 7.26 16.75
N GLN A 60 13.17 7.26 16.62
CA GLN A 60 12.27 6.88 17.69
C GLN A 60 11.37 5.72 17.26
N VAL A 61 11.18 4.78 18.18
CA VAL A 61 10.26 3.66 18.04
C VAL A 61 9.39 3.53 19.30
N PRO A 62 8.20 2.92 19.20
CA PRO A 62 7.36 2.72 20.37
C PRO A 62 8.03 1.87 21.45
N THR A 63 7.70 2.13 22.71
CA THR A 63 7.96 1.22 23.82
C THR A 63 7.17 -0.08 23.67
N ALA A 64 7.56 -1.15 24.37
CA ALA A 64 6.92 -2.46 24.26
C ALA A 64 5.41 -2.45 24.58
N ASP A 65 4.97 -1.49 25.41
CA ASP A 65 3.57 -1.26 25.76
C ASP A 65 2.83 -0.30 24.80
N ASN A 66 3.51 0.22 23.78
CA ASN A 66 3.03 1.22 22.81
C ASN A 66 2.49 2.53 23.42
N LYS A 67 2.87 2.87 24.66
CA LYS A 67 2.38 4.10 25.33
C LYS A 67 3.29 5.31 25.16
N SER A 68 4.55 5.09 24.79
CA SER A 68 5.54 6.16 24.64
C SER A 68 6.53 5.82 23.53
N MET A 69 7.38 6.78 23.18
CA MET A 69 8.47 6.61 22.22
C MET A 69 9.80 6.52 22.96
N ARG A 70 10.73 5.75 22.41
CA ARG A 70 12.10 5.61 22.90
C ARG A 70 13.09 5.70 21.73
N PRO A 71 14.39 5.99 21.98
CA PRO A 71 15.42 5.80 20.98
C PRO A 71 15.37 4.38 20.40
N GLY A 72 15.47 4.30 19.08
CA GLY A 72 15.43 3.04 18.34
C GLY A 72 16.64 2.86 17.43
N THR A 73 16.91 1.62 17.06
CA THR A 73 17.90 1.33 16.01
C THR A 73 17.31 1.55 14.61
N CYS A 74 18.14 1.51 13.56
CA CYS A 74 17.64 1.55 12.18
C CYS A 74 16.75 0.35 11.88
N VAL A 75 17.13 -0.85 12.30
CA VAL A 75 16.33 -2.07 12.13
C VAL A 75 14.97 -1.95 12.83
N GLU A 76 14.94 -1.46 14.06
CA GLU A 76 13.67 -1.25 14.78
C GLU A 76 12.78 -0.22 14.06
N SER A 77 13.39 0.87 13.59
CA SER A 77 12.70 1.92 12.84
C SER A 77 12.12 1.39 11.55
N VAL A 78 12.87 0.59 10.78
CA VAL A 78 12.36 -0.01 9.54
C VAL A 78 11.22 -0.97 9.81
N LYS A 79 11.32 -1.84 10.83
CA LYS A 79 10.22 -2.73 11.20
C LYS A 79 8.95 -1.97 11.57
N TYR A 80 9.10 -0.84 12.27
CA TYR A 80 7.98 -0.01 12.70
C TYR A 80 7.34 0.73 11.52
N TRP A 81 8.12 1.48 10.74
CA TRP A 81 7.61 2.34 9.67
C TRP A 81 7.24 1.59 8.39
N TYR A 82 8.01 0.55 8.03
CA TYR A 82 7.87 -0.17 6.76
C TYR A 82 7.31 -1.58 6.90
N GLY A 83 7.54 -2.26 8.03
CA GLY A 83 7.24 -3.69 8.18
C GLY A 83 5.77 -4.09 8.02
N ASN A 84 4.85 -3.12 8.08
CA ASN A 84 3.41 -3.34 7.89
C ASN A 84 2.75 -2.38 6.89
N THR A 85 3.51 -1.56 6.16
CA THR A 85 2.99 -0.48 5.31
C THR A 85 1.88 -0.94 4.37
N PHE A 86 2.07 -2.09 3.71
CA PHE A 86 1.15 -2.60 2.69
C PHE A 86 0.21 -3.69 3.18
N LYS A 87 0.29 -4.09 4.45
CA LYS A 87 -0.49 -5.23 4.97
C LYS A 87 -2.00 -5.04 4.81
N GLU A 88 -2.52 -3.88 5.24
CA GLU A 88 -3.94 -3.57 5.11
C GLU A 88 -4.32 -3.21 3.68
N ASP A 89 -3.41 -2.63 2.88
CA ASP A 89 -3.67 -2.33 1.47
C ASP A 89 -3.86 -3.61 0.66
N ILE A 90 -2.95 -4.59 0.78
CA ILE A 90 -3.06 -5.91 0.14
C ILE A 90 -4.38 -6.59 0.54
N LYS A 91 -4.76 -6.51 1.82
CA LYS A 91 -6.02 -7.08 2.32
C LYS A 91 -7.24 -6.38 1.72
N LYS A 92 -7.21 -5.05 1.56
CA LYS A 92 -8.28 -4.29 0.91
C LYS A 92 -8.38 -4.64 -0.57
N ILE A 93 -7.25 -4.68 -1.29
CA ILE A 93 -7.21 -5.06 -2.71
C ILE A 93 -7.80 -6.47 -2.91
N LYS A 94 -7.44 -7.46 -2.08
CA LYS A 94 -8.01 -8.82 -2.13
C LYS A 94 -9.52 -8.89 -1.90
N LYS A 95 -10.08 -7.90 -1.21
CA LYS A 95 -11.51 -7.83 -0.88
C LYS A 95 -12.32 -7.03 -1.89
N LEU A 96 -11.66 -6.34 -2.83
CA LEU A 96 -12.34 -5.61 -3.89
C LEU A 96 -13.21 -6.57 -4.70
N LYS A 97 -14.51 -6.26 -4.78
CA LYS A 97 -15.47 -6.93 -5.65
C LYS A 97 -15.62 -6.06 -6.89
N VAL A 98 -15.05 -6.49 -8.01
CA VAL A 98 -15.01 -5.68 -9.23
C VAL A 98 -15.65 -6.43 -10.39
N GLU A 99 -16.12 -5.66 -11.38
CA GLU A 99 -16.55 -6.19 -12.66
C GLU A 99 -15.39 -6.83 -13.44
N GLU A 100 -15.72 -7.66 -14.44
CA GLU A 100 -14.72 -8.39 -15.25
C GLU A 100 -13.66 -7.46 -15.84
N GLU A 101 -14.04 -6.25 -16.28
CA GLU A 101 -13.13 -5.26 -16.85
C GLU A 101 -12.02 -4.83 -15.87
N ALA A 102 -12.32 -4.77 -14.56
CA ALA A 102 -11.39 -4.29 -13.54
C ALA A 102 -10.62 -5.40 -12.83
N LYS A 103 -10.92 -6.68 -13.08
CA LYS A 103 -10.17 -7.81 -12.50
C LYS A 103 -8.67 -7.81 -12.84
N PRO A 104 -8.23 -7.46 -14.07
CA PRO A 104 -6.81 -7.34 -14.37
C PRO A 104 -6.12 -6.28 -13.50
N ILE A 105 -6.78 -5.15 -13.22
CA ILE A 105 -6.25 -4.08 -12.36
C ILE A 105 -5.98 -4.63 -10.95
N VAL A 106 -6.95 -5.33 -10.36
CA VAL A 106 -6.80 -5.93 -9.03
C VAL A 106 -5.65 -6.94 -8.99
N THR A 107 -5.55 -7.79 -10.01
CA THR A 107 -4.49 -8.81 -10.09
C THR A 107 -3.10 -8.18 -10.20
N THR A 108 -2.93 -7.20 -11.10
CA THR A 108 -1.66 -6.49 -11.28
C THR A 108 -1.29 -5.65 -10.06
N ALA A 109 -2.28 -5.05 -9.39
CA ALA A 109 -2.07 -4.33 -8.14
C ALA A 109 -1.60 -5.24 -7.01
N LEU A 110 -2.17 -6.45 -6.88
CA LEU A 110 -1.68 -7.41 -5.87
C LEU A 110 -0.21 -7.76 -6.10
N ASP A 111 0.17 -8.02 -7.34
CA ASP A 111 1.56 -8.32 -7.70
C ASP A 111 2.51 -7.15 -7.34
N LEU A 112 2.12 -5.90 -7.63
CA LEU A 112 2.87 -4.71 -7.22
C LEU A 112 3.04 -4.61 -5.69
N PHE A 113 1.93 -4.63 -4.97
CA PHE A 113 1.95 -4.38 -3.51
C PHE A 113 2.61 -5.50 -2.73
N GLN A 114 2.45 -6.76 -3.18
CA GLN A 114 3.13 -7.89 -2.56
C GLN A 114 4.64 -7.83 -2.79
N TYR A 115 5.08 -7.43 -3.99
CA TYR A 115 6.50 -7.25 -4.29
C TYR A 115 7.13 -6.11 -3.47
N ALA A 116 6.42 -4.98 -3.33
CA ALA A 116 6.86 -3.87 -2.47
C ALA A 116 6.96 -4.27 -0.99
N ASP A 117 5.97 -5.02 -0.48
CA ASP A 117 5.95 -5.55 0.89
C ASP A 117 7.10 -6.52 1.15
N GLU A 118 7.46 -7.36 0.18
CA GLU A 118 8.60 -8.27 0.28
C GLU A 118 9.93 -7.49 0.41
N ILE A 119 10.15 -6.48 -0.43
CA ILE A 119 11.35 -5.63 -0.38
C ILE A 119 11.49 -4.97 1.00
N GLN A 120 10.41 -4.39 1.52
CA GLN A 120 10.41 -3.72 2.82
C GLN A 120 10.62 -4.68 4.00
N LYS A 121 10.18 -5.93 3.88
CA LYS A 121 10.37 -6.95 4.94
C LYS A 121 11.69 -7.67 4.87
N THR A 122 12.45 -7.52 3.77
CA THR A 122 13.69 -8.26 3.56
C THR A 122 14.86 -7.31 3.33
N ASP A 123 14.97 -6.73 2.14
CA ASP A 123 16.11 -5.92 1.72
C ASP A 123 16.28 -4.67 2.61
N PHE A 124 15.17 -4.04 3.01
CA PHE A 124 15.25 -2.89 3.91
C PHE A 124 15.83 -3.26 5.27
N LEU A 125 15.52 -4.45 5.80
CA LEU A 125 16.08 -4.90 7.06
C LEU A 125 17.58 -5.21 6.93
N ILE A 126 18.03 -5.72 5.77
CA ILE A 126 19.44 -5.98 5.51
C ILE A 126 20.23 -4.66 5.52
N ILE A 127 19.78 -3.65 4.78
CA ILE A 127 20.49 -2.37 4.69
C ILE A 127 20.40 -1.60 6.02
N ALA A 128 19.25 -1.61 6.71
CA ALA A 128 19.14 -1.04 8.04
C ALA A 128 20.10 -1.68 9.06
N LYS A 129 20.30 -3.00 8.97
CA LYS A 129 21.28 -3.71 9.79
C LYS A 129 22.71 -3.29 9.48
N MET A 130 23.06 -3.05 8.21
CA MET A 130 24.38 -2.51 7.83
C MET A 130 24.64 -1.15 8.49
N ILE A 131 23.63 -0.28 8.54
CA ILE A 131 23.73 1.01 9.25
C ILE A 131 23.90 0.81 10.76
N ASP A 132 23.18 -0.16 11.34
CA ASP A 132 23.31 -0.52 12.76
C ASP A 132 24.68 -1.09 13.13
N GLU A 133 25.28 -1.87 12.24
CA GLU A 133 26.62 -2.47 12.39
C GLU A 133 27.77 -1.50 12.10
N GLY A 134 27.49 -0.27 11.69
CA GLY A 134 28.51 0.75 11.41
C GLY A 134 29.31 0.46 10.14
N LYS A 135 28.68 -0.16 9.13
CA LYS A 135 29.27 -0.29 7.79
C LYS A 135 29.57 1.09 7.18
N SER A 136 30.53 1.13 6.27
CA SER A 136 30.92 2.39 5.61
C SER A 136 29.77 2.95 4.77
N GLU A 137 29.78 4.28 4.55
CA GLU A 137 28.79 4.93 3.70
C GLU A 137 28.79 4.34 2.29
N GLU A 138 29.97 4.03 1.75
CA GLU A 138 30.13 3.42 0.43
C GLU A 138 29.46 2.03 0.36
N GLU A 139 29.65 1.17 1.37
CA GLU A 139 29.00 -0.15 1.40
C GLU A 139 27.47 -0.04 1.43
N ILE A 140 26.95 0.88 2.25
CA ILE A 140 25.49 1.10 2.40
C ILE A 140 24.90 1.70 1.12
N ASP A 141 25.60 2.66 0.51
CA ASP A 141 25.19 3.30 -0.74
C ASP A 141 25.21 2.32 -1.90
N ASN A 142 26.23 1.47 -2.01
CA ASN A 142 26.31 0.41 -3.01
C ASN A 142 25.18 -0.62 -2.84
N ALA A 143 24.87 -1.02 -1.60
CA ALA A 143 23.75 -1.93 -1.34
C ALA A 143 22.40 -1.30 -1.71
N SER A 144 22.22 -0.02 -1.40
CA SER A 144 20.98 0.70 -1.70
C SER A 144 20.80 0.94 -3.20
N ARG A 145 21.85 1.39 -3.91
CA ARG A 145 21.83 1.51 -5.37
C ARG A 145 21.59 0.18 -6.06
N LYS A 146 22.23 -0.89 -5.60
CA LYS A 146 21.97 -2.24 -6.14
C LYS A 146 20.50 -2.63 -5.99
N LEU A 147 19.85 -2.24 -4.89
CA LEU A 147 18.42 -2.51 -4.70
C LEU A 147 17.57 -1.72 -5.71
N ASP A 148 17.87 -0.42 -5.92
CA ASP A 148 17.24 0.42 -6.95
C ASP A 148 17.45 -0.17 -8.36
N ASP A 149 18.70 -0.46 -8.73
CA ASP A 149 19.12 -0.95 -10.06
C ASP A 149 18.67 -2.39 -10.36
N THR A 150 18.03 -3.08 -9.42
CA THR A 150 17.52 -4.44 -9.62
C THR A 150 16.03 -4.53 -9.30
N LYS A 151 15.69 -4.57 -8.02
CA LYS A 151 14.31 -4.71 -7.56
C LYS A 151 13.52 -3.42 -7.77
N GLY A 152 14.15 -2.25 -7.67
CA GLY A 152 13.54 -0.95 -7.98
C GLY A 152 13.05 -0.89 -9.42
N ILE A 153 13.89 -1.22 -10.39
CA ILE A 153 13.48 -1.30 -11.81
C ILE A 153 12.29 -2.24 -12.03
N LEU A 154 12.29 -3.41 -11.38
CA LEU A 154 11.17 -4.34 -11.49
C LEU A 154 9.90 -3.79 -10.82
N LEU A 155 10.04 -3.09 -9.70
CA LEU A 155 8.94 -2.45 -8.99
C LEU A 155 8.33 -1.33 -9.82
N ASP A 156 9.15 -0.49 -10.45
CA ASP A 156 8.70 0.58 -11.36
C ASP A 156 7.91 -0.01 -12.52
N LYS A 157 8.42 -1.08 -13.15
CA LYS A 157 7.70 -1.78 -14.21
C LYS A 157 6.34 -2.32 -13.73
N LYS A 158 6.26 -2.87 -12.51
CA LYS A 158 4.99 -3.31 -11.92
C LYS A 158 4.05 -2.14 -11.68
N TYR A 159 4.57 -1.00 -11.19
CA TYR A 159 3.80 0.22 -10.98
C TYR A 159 3.23 0.75 -12.30
N GLU A 160 4.06 0.87 -13.34
CA GLU A 160 3.64 1.27 -14.68
C GLU A 160 2.54 0.37 -15.23
N ASN A 161 2.66 -0.96 -15.05
CA ASN A 161 1.64 -1.90 -15.50
C ASN A 161 0.30 -1.69 -14.77
N VAL A 162 0.31 -1.36 -13.47
CA VAL A 162 -0.91 -0.99 -12.74
C VAL A 162 -1.51 0.28 -13.34
N MET A 163 -0.72 1.34 -13.49
CA MET A 163 -1.22 2.64 -13.98
C MET A 163 -1.74 2.56 -15.41
N LYS A 164 -1.11 1.76 -16.27
CA LYS A 164 -1.55 1.51 -17.65
C LYS A 164 -2.97 0.92 -17.73
N LEU A 165 -3.40 0.18 -16.70
CA LEU A 165 -4.75 -0.37 -16.61
C LEU A 165 -5.68 0.54 -15.81
N LEU A 166 -5.18 1.12 -14.72
CA LEU A 166 -5.99 1.89 -13.76
C LEU A 166 -6.42 3.25 -14.32
N LEU A 167 -5.53 4.00 -14.97
CA LEU A 167 -5.84 5.35 -15.45
C LEU A 167 -6.92 5.33 -16.55
N PRO A 168 -6.84 4.49 -17.60
CA PRO A 168 -7.91 4.44 -18.60
C PRO A 168 -9.25 3.97 -18.02
N TYR A 169 -9.23 3.07 -17.04
CA TYR A 169 -10.43 2.64 -16.33
C TYR A 169 -11.05 3.78 -15.51
N ALA A 170 -10.23 4.56 -14.81
CA ALA A 170 -10.66 5.73 -14.06
C ALA A 170 -11.28 6.80 -14.99
N ASP A 171 -10.60 7.13 -16.09
CA ASP A 171 -11.07 8.11 -17.08
C ASP A 171 -12.41 7.69 -17.71
N LYS A 172 -12.53 6.42 -18.13
CA LYS A 172 -13.75 5.86 -18.72
C LYS A 172 -14.95 5.96 -17.77
N ASN A 173 -14.70 5.87 -16.47
CA ASN A 173 -15.74 5.88 -15.45
C ASN A 173 -15.92 7.24 -14.76
N GLY A 174 -15.24 8.29 -15.24
CA GLY A 174 -15.39 9.65 -14.69
C GLY A 174 -14.82 9.84 -13.29
N VAL A 175 -13.84 9.02 -12.89
CA VAL A 175 -13.15 9.17 -11.61
C VAL A 175 -12.25 10.39 -11.67
N GLU A 176 -12.43 11.32 -10.75
CA GLU A 176 -11.56 12.50 -10.63
C GLU A 176 -10.31 12.18 -9.81
N TYR A 177 -9.13 12.39 -10.39
CA TYR A 177 -7.86 12.24 -9.69
C TYR A 177 -6.86 13.30 -10.11
N LYS A 178 -5.94 13.63 -9.19
CA LYS A 178 -4.80 14.51 -9.47
C LYS A 178 -3.56 13.64 -9.66
N THR A 179 -2.90 13.80 -10.81
CA THR A 179 -1.54 13.29 -11.02
C THR A 179 -0.57 14.30 -10.38
N PHE A 180 0.34 13.80 -9.55
CA PHE A 180 1.36 14.60 -8.85
C PHE A 180 2.77 14.09 -9.18
#